data_AF-A0A1G1EJS9-F1
#
_entry.id   AF-A0A1G1EJS9-F1
#
_cell.length_a   1.000
_cell.length_b   1.000
_cell.length_c   1.000
_cell.angle_alpha   90.00
_cell.angle_beta   90.00
_cell.angle_gamma   90.00
#
_symmetry.space_group_name_H-M   'P 1'
#
loop_
_entity.id
_entity.type
_entity.pdbx_description
1 polymer ?
#
loop_
_entity_poly.entity_id
_entity_poly.type
_entity_poly.pdbx_seq_one_letter_code
_entity_poly.pdbx_strand_id
1 'polypeptide(L)'
;MSKLIGFKVKIETGGQGMSEPVKFSINGHSLPFVGAQGGTESGQVFEGGYDVNSFAHSLTIVGPEKGQWNIKKMTIDYKSEGIEPYSVTFGEAMLDETNEVNIWKDPPLPVFDV
;
A
#
# COMPACT_ATOMS: atom_id res chain seq x y z
N MET A 1 -11.45 -3.83 -15.32
CA MET A 1 -10.20 -3.61 -14.57
C MET A 1 -9.17 -3.05 -15.51
N SER A 2 -8.65 -1.86 -15.22
CA SER A 2 -7.55 -1.28 -15.99
C SER A 2 -6.22 -1.87 -15.56
N LYS A 3 -5.25 -1.89 -16.49
CA LYS A 3 -3.89 -2.34 -16.20
C LYS A 3 -3.23 -1.38 -15.20
N LEU A 4 -2.68 -1.91 -14.11
CA LEU A 4 -1.89 -1.15 -13.15
C LEU A 4 -0.47 -0.98 -13.72
N ILE A 5 -0.09 0.24 -14.04
CA ILE A 5 1.27 0.57 -14.50
C ILE A 5 2.22 0.57 -13.32
N GLY A 6 1.82 1.19 -12.21
CA GLY A 6 2.59 1.20 -10.97
C GLY A 6 1.83 1.90 -9.85
N PHE A 7 2.39 1.84 -8.65
CA PHE A 7 1.84 2.53 -7.50
C PHE A 7 2.93 3.00 -6.55
N LYS A 8 2.61 4.01 -5.75
CA LYS A 8 3.41 4.44 -4.60
C LYS A 8 2.59 4.29 -3.34
N VAL A 9 3.25 3.89 -2.26
CA VAL A 9 2.66 3.77 -0.93
C VAL A 9 3.37 4.72 0.02
N LYS A 10 2.59 5.32 0.90
CA LYS A 10 3.02 6.01 2.10
C LYS A 10 2.31 5.39 3.29
N ILE A 11 3.07 4.86 4.25
CA ILE A 11 2.56 4.25 5.47
C ILE A 11 3.01 5.09 6.65
N GLU A 12 2.07 5.55 7.46
CA GLU A 12 2.34 6.23 8.72
C GLU A 12 2.05 5.26 9.86
N THR A 13 3.08 4.87 10.61
CA THR A 13 2.92 3.99 11.77
C THR A 13 2.47 4.79 12.99
N GLY A 14 1.63 4.17 13.81
CA GLY A 14 1.16 4.67 15.10
C GLY A 14 2.13 4.35 16.21
N GLY A 15 1.61 4.24 17.44
CA GLY A 15 2.41 4.05 18.66
C GLY A 15 3.16 2.71 18.75
N GLN A 16 2.82 1.74 17.91
CA GLN A 16 3.48 0.44 17.85
C GLN A 16 3.95 0.18 16.43
N GLY A 17 5.25 0.04 16.25
CA GLY A 17 5.90 -0.21 14.98
C GLY A 17 7.26 -0.86 15.24
N MET A 18 7.81 -1.54 14.24
CA MET A 18 9.13 -2.14 14.33
C MET A 18 9.85 -2.07 12.99
N SER A 19 11.17 -1.95 13.04
CA SER A 19 12.02 -1.89 11.85
C SER A 19 12.09 -3.26 11.17
N GLU A 20 11.32 -3.42 10.10
CA GLU A 20 11.37 -4.58 9.22
C GLU A 20 11.00 -4.20 7.78
N PRO A 21 11.55 -4.86 6.74
CA PRO A 21 11.20 -4.56 5.36
C PRO A 21 9.70 -4.73 5.07
N VAL A 22 9.05 -3.66 4.61
CA VAL A 22 7.67 -3.74 4.11
C VAL A 22 7.65 -4.49 2.79
N LYS A 23 6.73 -5.43 2.66
CA LYS A 23 6.45 -6.18 1.43
C LYS A 23 5.01 -5.93 1.00
N PHE A 24 4.76 -6.07 -0.29
CA PHE A 24 3.41 -6.12 -0.84
C PHE A 24 3.22 -7.44 -1.57
N SER A 25 1.98 -7.93 -1.63
CA SER A 25 1.62 -9.09 -2.47
C SER A 25 0.74 -8.61 -3.62
N ILE A 26 1.11 -8.96 -4.84
CA ILE A 26 0.30 -8.74 -6.03
C ILE A 26 -0.05 -10.07 -6.68
N ASN A 27 -1.34 -10.34 -6.87
CA ASN A 27 -1.84 -11.59 -7.44
C ASN A 27 -1.25 -12.85 -6.74
N GLY A 28 -0.99 -12.77 -5.42
CA GLY A 28 -0.43 -13.86 -4.63
C GLY A 28 1.11 -13.95 -4.62
N HIS A 29 1.81 -12.99 -5.23
CA HIS A 29 3.27 -12.93 -5.23
C HIS A 29 3.78 -11.78 -4.35
N SER A 30 4.47 -12.13 -3.27
CA SER A 30 5.08 -11.16 -2.35
C SER A 30 6.39 -10.61 -2.89
N LEU A 31 6.50 -9.30 -2.97
CA LEU A 31 7.64 -8.56 -3.52
C LEU A 31 8.04 -7.40 -2.58
N PRO A 32 9.33 -7.03 -2.56
CA PRO A 32 9.79 -5.84 -1.85
C PRO A 32 9.49 -4.56 -2.64
N PHE A 33 9.41 -3.43 -1.94
CA PHE A 33 9.32 -2.11 -2.56
C PHE A 33 10.65 -1.66 -3.19
N VAL A 34 10.56 -0.92 -4.29
CA VAL A 34 11.69 -0.24 -4.93
C VAL A 34 11.74 1.21 -4.44
N GLY A 35 12.96 1.71 -4.17
CA GLY A 35 13.16 3.09 -3.72
C GLY A 35 12.58 3.38 -2.33
N ALA A 36 12.48 2.36 -1.49
CA ALA A 36 11.96 2.47 -0.13
C ALA A 36 12.77 3.46 0.71
N GLN A 37 12.07 4.36 1.40
CA GLN A 37 12.63 5.39 2.28
C GLN A 37 11.85 5.45 3.60
N GLY A 38 12.52 5.97 4.63
CA GLY A 38 11.94 6.06 5.97
C GLY A 38 11.95 4.70 6.69
N GLY A 39 10.95 4.46 7.52
CA GLY A 39 10.90 3.26 8.35
C GLY A 39 9.53 2.99 8.96
N THR A 40 9.44 1.82 9.60
CA THR A 40 8.20 1.26 10.16
C THR A 40 8.25 1.13 11.68
N GLU A 41 9.21 1.79 12.33
CA GLU A 41 9.22 1.92 13.79
C GLU A 41 8.08 2.81 14.28
N SER A 42 7.85 2.87 15.59
CA SER A 42 6.78 3.67 16.20
C SER A 42 6.84 5.15 15.75
N GLY A 43 5.73 5.66 15.21
CA GLY A 43 5.58 7.05 14.78
C GLY A 43 6.36 7.44 13.52
N GLN A 44 6.92 6.49 12.79
CA GLN A 44 7.66 6.75 11.55
C GLN A 44 6.76 6.73 10.31
N VAL A 45 7.36 7.16 9.20
CA VAL A 45 6.73 7.18 7.89
C VAL A 45 7.60 6.37 6.94
N PHE A 46 6.99 5.41 6.27
CA PHE A 46 7.59 4.62 5.21
C PHE A 46 7.02 5.07 3.86
N GLU A 47 7.89 5.24 2.87
CA GLU A 47 7.50 5.53 1.49
C GLU A 47 8.17 4.55 0.54
N GLY A 48 7.44 4.03 -0.44
CA GLY A 48 7.97 3.08 -1.42
C GLY A 48 7.07 3.00 -2.66
N GLY A 49 7.54 2.33 -3.70
CA GLY A 49 6.72 2.10 -4.89
C GLY A 49 7.15 0.90 -5.70
N TYR A 50 6.36 0.60 -6.73
CA TYR A 50 6.66 -0.49 -7.66
C TYR A 50 6.04 -0.25 -9.04
N ASP A 51 6.80 -0.54 -10.10
CA ASP A 51 6.33 -0.58 -11.48
C ASP A 51 5.85 -1.99 -11.82
N VAL A 52 4.54 -2.15 -11.91
CA VAL A 52 3.86 -3.45 -12.02
C VAL A 52 3.64 -3.85 -13.49
N ASN A 53 3.16 -2.93 -14.31
CA ASN A 53 2.75 -3.16 -15.70
C ASN A 53 1.87 -4.41 -15.92
N SER A 54 0.88 -4.64 -15.06
CA SER A 54 0.05 -5.85 -15.04
C SER A 54 -1.40 -5.57 -14.60
N PHE A 55 -2.30 -6.53 -14.82
CA PHE A 55 -3.66 -6.47 -14.29
C PHE A 55 -3.68 -6.99 -12.84
N ALA A 56 -3.90 -6.07 -11.89
CA ALA A 56 -4.00 -6.40 -10.49
C ALA A 56 -5.41 -6.94 -10.18
N HIS A 57 -5.49 -8.19 -9.75
CA HIS A 57 -6.70 -8.81 -9.20
C HIS A 57 -6.70 -8.71 -7.67
N SER A 58 -5.50 -8.73 -7.07
CA SER A 58 -5.27 -8.43 -5.66
C SER A 58 -3.99 -7.63 -5.50
N LEU A 59 -4.01 -6.68 -4.57
CA LEU A 59 -2.84 -5.94 -4.10
C LEU A 59 -2.98 -5.74 -2.59
N THR A 60 -2.07 -6.32 -1.82
CA THR A 60 -2.09 -6.25 -0.35
C THR A 60 -0.76 -5.76 0.19
N ILE A 61 -0.78 -5.10 1.34
CA ILE A 61 0.41 -4.89 2.18
C ILE A 61 0.49 -6.07 3.15
N VAL A 62 1.64 -6.73 3.16
CA VAL A 62 1.90 -7.88 4.02
C VAL A 62 2.40 -7.38 5.37
N GLY A 63 1.91 -7.96 6.46
CA GLY A 63 2.41 -7.66 7.80
C GLY A 63 3.87 -8.09 8.00
N PRO A 64 4.47 -7.69 9.14
CA PRO A 64 5.84 -8.08 9.46
C PRO A 64 5.93 -9.58 9.76
N GLU A 65 7.08 -10.19 9.49
CA GLU A 65 7.41 -11.59 9.80
C GLU A 65 7.38 -11.88 11.30
N LYS A 66 7.59 -10.86 12.14
CA LYS A 66 7.43 -10.93 13.59
C LYS A 66 6.78 -9.68 14.12
N GLY A 67 6.03 -9.80 15.21
CA GLY A 67 5.49 -8.64 15.92
C GLY A 67 4.32 -7.99 15.17
N GLN A 68 4.19 -6.67 15.30
CA GLN A 68 2.99 -5.97 14.84
C GLN A 68 3.26 -4.51 14.53
N TRP A 69 2.64 -4.03 13.46
CA TRP A 69 2.54 -2.63 13.09
C TRP A 69 1.12 -2.13 13.34
N ASN A 70 1.00 -1.11 14.17
CA ASN A 70 -0.17 -0.27 14.22
C ASN A 70 0.00 0.79 13.12
N ILE A 71 -0.83 0.72 12.09
CA ILE A 71 -0.84 1.68 11.00
C ILE A 71 -1.88 2.74 11.33
N LYS A 72 -1.45 4.00 11.37
CA LYS A 72 -2.35 5.14 11.58
C LYS A 72 -3.06 5.54 10.29
N LYS A 73 -2.31 5.51 9.18
CA LYS A 73 -2.80 5.94 7.87
C LYS A 73 -1.96 5.32 6.78
N MET A 74 -2.60 4.96 5.67
CA MET A 74 -1.89 4.66 4.42
C MET A 74 -2.44 5.51 3.29
N THR A 75 -1.56 6.02 2.45
CA THR A 75 -1.93 6.72 1.22
C THR A 75 -1.29 5.98 0.06
N ILE A 76 -2.10 5.60 -0.92
CA ILE A 76 -1.63 4.88 -2.11
C ILE A 76 -1.94 5.72 -3.34
N ASP A 77 -0.92 6.04 -4.12
CA ASP A 77 -1.04 6.70 -5.41
C ASP A 77 -0.99 5.64 -6.50
N TYR A 78 -2.08 5.48 -7.26
CA TYR A 78 -2.17 4.54 -8.37
C TYR A 78 -1.91 5.23 -9.70
N LYS A 79 -1.20 4.53 -10.58
CA LYS A 79 -1.06 4.87 -11.99
C LYS A 79 -1.59 3.71 -12.81
N SER A 80 -2.75 3.88 -13.41
CA SER A 80 -3.38 2.87 -14.29
C SER A 80 -3.37 3.31 -15.75
N GLU A 81 -3.39 2.35 -16.66
CA GLU A 81 -3.44 2.62 -18.10
C GLU A 81 -4.78 3.25 -18.48
N GLY A 82 -4.72 4.38 -19.21
CA GLY A 82 -5.90 5.08 -19.71
C GLY A 82 -6.73 5.82 -18.66
N ILE A 83 -6.23 5.95 -17.42
CA ILE A 83 -6.89 6.66 -16.32
C ILE A 83 -5.92 7.67 -15.72
N GLU A 84 -6.42 8.85 -15.34
CA GLU A 84 -5.60 9.82 -14.60
C GLU A 84 -5.13 9.23 -13.26
N PRO A 85 -3.88 9.50 -12.84
CA PRO A 85 -3.39 9.05 -11.54
C PRO A 85 -4.32 9.51 -10.42
N TYR A 86 -4.59 8.63 -9.46
CA TYR A 86 -5.48 8.91 -8.34
C TYR A 86 -4.90 8.37 -7.04
N SER A 87 -5.26 9.02 -5.94
CA SER A 87 -4.78 8.67 -4.61
C SER A 87 -5.94 8.16 -3.76
N VAL A 88 -5.69 7.09 -3.00
CA VAL A 88 -6.64 6.55 -2.03
C VAL A 88 -6.02 6.56 -0.64
N THR A 89 -6.78 7.02 0.34
CA THR A 89 -6.38 6.99 1.76
C THR A 89 -7.11 5.87 2.47
N PHE A 90 -6.36 5.09 3.24
CA PHE A 90 -6.85 4.08 4.16
C PHE A 90 -6.64 4.57 5.58
N GLY A 91 -7.61 4.30 6.44
CA GLY A 91 -7.56 4.64 7.87
C GLY A 91 -6.66 3.71 8.66
N GLU A 92 -6.92 3.65 9.96
CA GLU A 92 -6.13 2.84 10.88
C GLU A 92 -6.28 1.34 10.57
N ALA A 93 -5.16 0.63 10.60
CA ALA A 93 -5.11 -0.81 10.36
C ALA A 93 -4.05 -1.46 11.25
N MET A 94 -4.28 -2.71 11.64
CA MET A 94 -3.36 -3.48 12.46
C MET A 94 -2.80 -4.62 11.63
N LEU A 95 -1.47 -4.64 11.45
CA LEU A 95 -0.76 -5.63 10.66
C LEU A 95 0.16 -6.46 11.55
N ASP A 96 0.08 -7.79 11.46
CA ASP A 96 0.90 -8.76 12.16
C ASP A 96 1.35 -9.90 11.22
N GLU A 97 2.04 -10.88 11.77
CA GLU A 97 2.60 -12.04 11.04
C GLU A 97 1.57 -12.93 10.33
N THR A 98 0.28 -12.75 10.59
CA THR A 98 -0.78 -13.62 10.07
C THR A 98 -1.70 -12.93 9.06
N ASN A 99 -1.58 -11.61 8.90
CA ASN A 99 -2.56 -10.83 8.16
C ASN A 99 -1.94 -9.91 7.10
N GLU A 100 -2.81 -9.50 6.18
CA GLU A 100 -2.48 -8.58 5.11
C GLU A 100 -3.64 -7.60 4.91
N VAL A 101 -3.33 -6.36 4.52
CA VAL A 101 -4.35 -5.36 4.23
C VAL A 101 -4.49 -5.21 2.73
N ASN A 102 -5.69 -5.44 2.21
CA ASN A 102 -6.01 -5.18 0.81
C ASN A 102 -6.04 -3.68 0.54
N ILE A 103 -5.12 -3.25 -0.31
CA ILE A 103 -5.00 -1.88 -0.77
C ILE A 103 -5.50 -1.71 -2.21
N TRP A 104 -5.91 -2.74 -2.94
CA TRP A 104 -6.45 -2.54 -4.28
C TRP A 104 -7.82 -1.83 -4.23
N LYS A 105 -7.94 -0.71 -4.95
CA LYS A 105 -9.19 0.04 -5.09
C LYS A 105 -9.31 0.54 -6.52
N ASP A 106 -10.50 0.42 -7.09
CA ASP A 106 -10.83 1.07 -8.36
C ASP A 106 -10.78 2.61 -8.22
N PRO A 107 -10.54 3.34 -9.32
CA PRO A 107 -10.58 4.79 -9.31
C PRO A 107 -11.92 5.29 -8.76
N PRO A 108 -11.92 6.38 -7.96
CA PRO A 108 -13.15 6.97 -7.47
C PRO A 108 -14.04 7.37 -8.65
N LEU A 109 -15.34 7.14 -8.51
CA LEU A 109 -16.30 7.55 -9.53
C LEU A 109 -16.24 9.07 -9.71
N PRO A 110 -16.34 9.59 -10.94
CA PRO A 110 -16.49 11.02 -11.16
C PRO A 110 -17.71 11.51 -10.38
N VAL A 111 -17.50 12.43 -9.43
CA VAL A 111 -18.60 13.17 -8.84
C VAL A 111 -19.09 14.15 -9.89
N PHE A 112 -20.24 13.84 -10.49
CA PHE A 112 -21.00 14.85 -11.24
C PHE A 112 -21.68 15.73 -10.20
N ASP A 113 -21.25 16.99 -10.08
CA ASP A 113 -22.06 18.02 -9.43
C ASP A 113 -23.39 18.12 -10.21
N VAL A 114 -24.51 17.95 -9.50
CA VAL A 114 -25.88 18.03 -10.04
C VAL A 114 -26.42 19.45 -9.87
#